data_AF-A0A3B9ZML8-F1
#
_entry.id   AF-A0A3B9ZML8-F1
#
_cell.length_a   1.000
_cell.length_b   1.000
_cell.length_c   1.000
_cell.angle_alpha   90.00
_cell.angle_beta   90.00
_cell.angle_gamma   90.00
#
_symmetry.space_group_name_H-M   'P 1'
#
loop_
_entity.id
_entity.type
_entity.pdbx_description
1 polymer ?
#
loop_
_entity_poly.entity_id
_entity_poly.type
_entity_poly.pdbx_seq_one_letter_code
_entity_poly.pdbx_strand_id
1 'polypeptide(L)'
;MKNIYFFILALITFTSFSFGQSKSKASFFPIAVWLQSPENAIRYHQDGGINLYIGLWRELDEQQFDLLKRAGIQLICEQNAFGLAHKAEPTIYGWMSGDEPDNAQWN
;
A
#
# COMPACT_ATOMS: atom_id res chain seq x y z
N MET A 1 -34.88 -32.41 -33.77
CA MET A 1 -33.72 -33.11 -33.17
C MET A 1 -32.60 -32.08 -33.02
N LYS A 2 -32.59 -31.30 -31.93
CA LYS A 2 -31.72 -31.45 -30.73
C LYS A 2 -30.23 -31.60 -31.09
N ASN A 3 -29.42 -30.60 -30.69
CA ASN A 3 -28.00 -30.60 -30.27
C ASN A 3 -27.45 -29.17 -30.48
N ILE A 4 -27.65 -28.21 -29.56
CA ILE A 4 -26.87 -27.98 -28.32
C ILE A 4 -25.35 -28.09 -28.56
N TYR A 5 -24.71 -26.95 -28.84
CA TYR A 5 -23.29 -26.68 -28.63
C TYR A 5 -23.21 -25.27 -28.02
N PHE A 6 -23.47 -25.14 -26.72
CA PHE A 6 -22.47 -24.97 -25.67
C PHE A 6 -21.50 -23.80 -25.91
N PHE A 7 -21.88 -22.66 -25.33
CA PHE A 7 -21.07 -21.47 -25.08
C PHE A 7 -19.78 -21.82 -24.33
N ILE A 8 -18.62 -21.34 -24.81
CA ILE A 8 -17.47 -21.05 -23.95
C ILE A 8 -16.87 -19.72 -24.42
N LEU A 9 -17.33 -18.63 -23.79
CA LEU A 9 -16.63 -17.35 -23.82
C LEU A 9 -15.49 -17.45 -22.80
N ALA A 10 -14.29 -17.80 -23.25
CA ALA A 10 -13.12 -17.80 -22.38
C ALA A 10 -12.70 -16.33 -22.15
N LEU A 11 -13.32 -15.69 -21.16
CA LEU A 11 -12.86 -14.41 -20.64
C LEU A 11 -11.55 -14.69 -19.87
N ILE A 12 -10.42 -14.65 -20.58
CA ILE A 12 -9.11 -14.70 -19.94
C ILE A 12 -8.97 -13.36 -19.20
N THR A 13 -9.39 -13.35 -17.94
CA THR A 13 -9.01 -12.30 -17.01
C THR A 13 -7.51 -12.46 -16.78
N PHE A 14 -6.69 -11.75 -17.55
CA PHE A 14 -5.33 -11.48 -17.14
C PHE A 14 -5.42 -10.72 -15.82
N THR A 15 -5.16 -11.41 -14.71
CA THR A 15 -4.80 -10.75 -13.46
C THR A 15 -3.46 -10.09 -13.72
N SER A 16 -3.48 -8.82 -14.11
CA SER A 16 -2.29 -7.98 -14.13
C SER A 16 -1.83 -7.85 -12.68
N PHE A 17 -0.86 -8.68 -12.28
CA PHE A 17 -0.09 -8.43 -11.07
C PHE A 17 0.74 -7.18 -11.33
N SER A 18 0.22 -6.01 -10.95
CA SER A 18 1.00 -4.79 -10.90
C SER A 18 1.76 -4.81 -9.57
N PHE A 19 3.06 -5.09 -9.62
CA PHE A 19 3.93 -4.75 -8.50
C PHE A 19 4.13 -3.23 -8.54
N GLY A 20 3.66 -2.54 -7.49
CA GLY A 20 3.60 -1.08 -7.45
C GLY A 20 2.43 -0.48 -8.23
N GLN A 21 2.27 0.84 -8.15
CA GLN A 21 1.13 1.53 -8.76
C GLN A 21 1.14 1.44 -10.29
N SER A 22 -0.06 1.20 -10.85
CA SER A 22 -0.37 1.47 -12.25
C SER A 22 -0.04 2.93 -12.58
N LYS A 23 0.67 3.13 -13.69
CA LYS A 23 1.37 4.35 -14.11
C LYS A 23 0.55 5.65 -14.24
N SER A 24 -0.74 5.69 -13.89
CA SER A 24 -1.49 6.95 -13.83
C SER A 24 -2.83 6.79 -13.08
N LYS A 25 -2.86 7.06 -11.77
CA LYS A 25 -4.06 7.71 -11.22
C LYS A 25 -3.81 9.21 -11.35
N ALA A 26 -4.28 9.81 -12.44
CA ALA A 26 -4.15 11.25 -12.70
C ALA A 26 -4.74 12.13 -11.57
N SER A 27 -5.56 11.54 -10.69
CA SER A 27 -6.17 12.19 -9.52
C SER A 27 -5.42 11.95 -8.20
N PHE A 28 -4.30 11.22 -8.18
CA PHE A 28 -3.56 10.94 -6.95
C PHE A 28 -2.35 11.87 -6.81
N PHE A 29 -2.39 12.75 -5.81
CA PHE A 29 -1.27 13.56 -5.37
C PHE A 29 -0.93 13.18 -3.91
N PRO A 30 0.28 12.69 -3.61
CA PRO A 30 0.64 12.32 -2.24
C PRO A 30 0.61 13.52 -1.30
N ILE A 31 -0.16 13.42 -0.22
CA ILE A 31 -0.17 14.35 0.90
C ILE A 31 0.14 13.52 2.14
N ALA A 32 1.33 13.75 2.69
CA ALA A 32 1.93 12.82 3.64
C ALA A 32 2.08 13.39 5.06
N VAL A 33 2.09 12.50 6.04
CA VAL A 33 2.52 12.78 7.41
C VAL A 33 3.70 11.88 7.81
N TRP A 34 4.58 12.41 8.65
CA TRP A 34 5.75 11.71 9.18
C TRP A 34 5.51 11.25 10.62
N LEU A 35 5.73 9.94 10.89
CA LEU A 35 5.70 9.33 12.22
C LEU A 35 4.49 9.71 13.10
N GLN A 36 3.31 9.85 12.50
CA GLN A 36 2.09 10.09 13.27
C GLN A 36 1.46 8.77 13.74
N SER A 37 0.65 8.85 14.80
CA SER A 37 -0.13 7.69 15.27
C SER A 37 -1.16 7.23 14.21
N PRO A 38 -1.22 5.94 13.86
CA PRO A 38 -2.25 5.39 12.97
C PRO A 38 -3.68 5.53 13.49
N GLU A 39 -3.88 5.71 14.80
CA GLU A 39 -5.22 5.95 15.37
C GLU A 39 -5.86 7.25 14.85
N ASN A 40 -5.06 8.19 14.38
CA ASN A 40 -5.54 9.43 13.77
C ASN A 40 -5.79 9.31 12.26
N ALA A 41 -5.51 8.16 11.64
CA ALA A 41 -5.50 8.02 10.18
C ALA A 41 -6.82 8.39 9.52
N ILE A 42 -7.95 7.94 10.10
CA ILE A 42 -9.29 8.29 9.60
C ILE A 42 -9.50 9.80 9.64
N ARG A 43 -9.18 10.45 10.77
CA ARG A 43 -9.32 11.91 10.92
C ARG A 43 -8.43 12.66 9.94
N TYR A 44 -7.17 12.27 9.81
CA TYR A 44 -6.26 12.90 8.85
C TYR A 44 -6.69 12.72 7.41
N HIS A 45 -7.25 11.55 7.06
CA HIS A 45 -7.77 11.32 5.72
C HIS A 45 -8.98 12.20 5.44
N GLN A 46 -9.98 12.15 6.31
CA GLN A 46 -11.29 12.77 6.08
C GLN A 46 -11.24 14.29 6.22
N ASP A 47 -10.55 14.80 7.24
CA ASP A 47 -10.55 16.24 7.54
C ASP A 47 -9.33 16.95 6.95
N GLY A 48 -8.21 16.24 6.82
CA GLY A 48 -6.92 16.79 6.38
C GLY A 48 -6.52 16.45 4.95
N GLY A 49 -7.23 15.51 4.29
CA GLY A 49 -6.87 15.04 2.95
C GLY A 49 -5.56 14.24 2.88
N ILE A 50 -5.00 13.84 4.03
CA ILE A 50 -3.77 13.02 4.07
C ILE A 50 -4.06 11.65 3.48
N ASN A 51 -3.22 11.19 2.56
CA ASN A 51 -3.40 9.91 1.88
C ASN A 51 -2.16 9.00 1.92
N LEU A 52 -1.09 9.46 2.56
CA LEU A 52 0.16 8.73 2.69
C LEU A 52 0.75 8.92 4.10
N TYR A 53 1.23 7.82 4.69
CA TYR A 53 2.11 7.86 5.85
C TYR A 53 3.53 7.55 5.39
N ILE A 54 4.51 8.26 5.94
CA ILE A 54 5.92 8.00 5.76
C ILE A 54 6.49 7.71 7.15
N GLY A 55 6.98 6.49 7.34
CA GLY A 55 7.42 5.96 8.63
C GLY A 55 6.27 5.64 9.59
N LEU A 56 6.55 4.73 10.53
CA LEU A 56 5.73 4.49 11.71
C LEU A 56 6.61 4.53 12.95
N TRP A 57 6.01 4.88 14.09
CA TRP A 57 6.70 4.69 15.36
C TRP A 57 6.81 3.19 15.61
N ARG A 58 8.05 2.69 15.69
CA ARG A 58 8.42 1.26 15.65
C ARG A 58 8.13 0.60 14.30
N GLU A 59 8.54 -0.65 14.18
CA GLU A 59 8.29 -1.48 13.01
C GLU A 59 6.78 -1.72 12.81
N LEU A 60 6.37 -1.89 11.55
CA LEU A 60 4.98 -2.16 11.17
C LEU A 60 4.44 -3.42 11.86
N ASP A 61 3.30 -3.29 12.54
CA ASP A 61 2.51 -4.40 13.08
C ASP A 61 1.09 -4.48 12.49
N GLU A 62 0.35 -5.53 12.87
CA GLU A 62 -1.01 -5.81 12.40
C GLU A 62 -2.02 -4.71 12.79
N GLN A 63 -1.93 -4.18 14.02
CA GLN A 63 -2.86 -3.15 14.49
C GLN A 63 -2.68 -1.86 13.68
N GLN A 64 -1.43 -1.43 13.49
CA GLN A 64 -1.09 -0.25 12.69
C GLN A 64 -1.54 -0.45 11.24
N PHE A 65 -1.28 -1.63 10.67
CA PHE A 65 -1.69 -1.98 9.31
C PHE A 65 -3.20 -1.90 9.12
N ASP A 66 -3.98 -2.48 10.02
CA ASP A 66 -5.44 -2.49 9.96
C ASP A 66 -6.06 -1.10 10.14
N LEU A 67 -5.45 -0.23 10.95
CA LEU A 67 -5.88 1.16 11.07
C LEU A 67 -5.71 1.93 9.76
N LEU A 68 -4.53 1.82 9.14
CA LEU A 68 -4.25 2.49 7.87
C LEU A 68 -5.09 1.93 6.72
N LYS A 69 -5.26 0.61 6.66
CA LYS A 69 -6.10 -0.07 5.68
C LYS A 69 -7.56 0.35 5.81
N ARG A 70 -8.12 0.42 7.02
CA ARG A 70 -9.47 0.94 7.27
C ARG A 70 -9.63 2.41 6.89
N ALA A 71 -8.60 3.22 7.10
CA ALA A 71 -8.60 4.63 6.69
C ALA A 71 -8.43 4.83 5.17
N GLY A 72 -8.08 3.78 4.41
CA GLY A 72 -7.76 3.90 2.99
C GLY A 72 -6.46 4.66 2.72
N ILE A 73 -5.56 4.74 3.70
CA ILE A 73 -4.28 5.45 3.62
C ILE A 73 -3.16 4.48 3.22
N GLN A 74 -2.24 4.98 2.40
CA GLN A 74 -1.06 4.24 1.97
C GLN A 74 0.13 4.47 2.93
N LEU A 75 1.10 3.56 2.95
CA LEU A 75 2.24 3.58 3.87
C LEU A 75 3.56 3.34 3.13
N ILE A 76 4.55 4.18 3.42
CA ILE A 76 5.96 3.89 3.19
C ILE A 76 6.61 3.67 4.56
N CYS A 77 7.26 2.52 4.79
CA CYS A 77 7.91 2.20 6.06
C CYS A 77 9.18 1.37 5.85
N GLU A 78 9.90 1.06 6.92
CA GLU A 78 10.97 0.07 6.88
C GLU A 78 10.40 -1.32 6.55
N GLN A 79 11.22 -2.14 5.90
CA GLN A 79 10.85 -3.52 5.58
C GLN A 79 11.05 -4.42 6.79
N ASN A 80 10.01 -5.16 7.17
CA ASN A 80 10.09 -6.19 8.21
C ASN A 80 9.36 -7.47 7.78
N ALA A 81 9.36 -8.50 8.64
CA ALA A 81 8.73 -9.78 8.34
C ALA A 81 7.21 -9.68 8.09
N PHE A 82 6.51 -8.85 8.87
CA PHE A 82 5.07 -8.63 8.70
C PHE A 82 4.76 -7.98 7.34
N GLY A 83 5.46 -6.89 7.01
CA GLY A 83 5.31 -6.19 5.75
C GLY A 83 5.65 -7.05 4.53
N LEU A 84 6.68 -7.90 4.63
CA LEU A 84 7.01 -8.86 3.56
C LEU A 84 5.91 -9.89 3.32
N ALA A 85 5.26 -10.37 4.39
CA ALA A 85 4.11 -11.27 4.28
C ALA A 85 2.88 -10.61 3.62
N HIS A 86 2.75 -9.28 3.75
CA HIS A 86 1.64 -8.49 3.23
C HIS A 86 2.01 -7.61 2.01
N LYS A 87 3.17 -7.84 1.37
CA LYS A 87 3.70 -6.96 0.30
C LYS A 87 2.80 -6.78 -0.94
N ALA A 88 1.81 -7.65 -1.12
CA ALA A 88 0.82 -7.56 -2.20
C ALA A 88 -0.35 -6.62 -1.87
N GLU A 89 -0.49 -6.21 -0.60
CA GLU A 89 -1.53 -5.29 -0.15
C GLU A 89 -1.20 -3.86 -0.57
N PRO A 90 -2.14 -3.13 -1.18
CA PRO A 90 -1.90 -1.78 -1.71
C PRO A 90 -1.68 -0.72 -0.62
N THR A 91 -1.98 -1.05 0.63
CA THR A 91 -1.66 -0.23 1.81
C THR A 91 -0.15 -0.07 1.96
N ILE A 92 0.66 -1.09 1.63
CA ILE A 92 2.12 -0.96 1.59
C ILE A 92 2.51 -0.38 0.24
N TYR A 93 2.88 0.89 0.22
CA TYR A 93 3.21 1.64 -0.99
C TYR A 93 4.68 1.56 -1.37
N GLY A 94 5.57 1.41 -0.39
CA GLY A 94 6.99 1.32 -0.62
C GLY A 94 7.79 1.08 0.65
N TRP A 95 9.08 0.82 0.45
CA TRP A 95 10.05 0.67 1.54
C TRP A 95 10.91 1.91 1.65
N MET A 96 11.23 2.29 2.87
CA MET A 96 12.16 3.36 3.18
C MET A 96 13.47 2.78 3.70
N SER A 97 14.58 3.28 3.17
CA SER A 97 15.89 3.18 3.83
C SER A 97 15.83 4.11 5.04
N GLY A 98 15.91 3.57 6.26
CA GLY A 98 15.59 4.28 7.51
C GLY A 98 16.41 5.54 7.81
N ASP A 99 17.49 5.80 7.06
CA ASP A 99 18.31 7.01 7.16
C ASP A 99 18.84 7.44 5.78
N GLU A 100 19.50 8.59 5.73
CA GLU A 100 20.03 9.21 4.53
C GLU A 100 20.92 8.21 3.74
N PRO A 101 20.69 8.05 2.42
CA PRO A 101 21.41 7.05 1.61
C PRO A 101 22.92 7.31 1.51
N ASP A 102 23.39 8.52 1.84
CA ASP A 102 24.80 8.89 1.93
C ASP A 102 25.45 8.46 3.26
N ASN A 103 24.67 8.15 4.30
CA ASN A 103 25.17 7.56 5.54
C ASN A 103 25.31 6.02 5.43
N ALA A 104 25.02 5.42 4.27
CA ALA A 104 25.29 4.02 3.99
C ALA A 104 26.81 3.79 3.88
N GLN A 105 27.47 3.59 5.02
CA GLN A 105 28.87 3.20 5.07
C GLN A 105 29.01 1.72 4.71
N TRP A 106 30.04 1.40 3.91
CA TRP A 106 30.53 0.03 3.78
C TRP A 106 30.99 -0.46 5.15
N ASN A 107 30.49 -1.60 5.60
CA ASN A 107 31.01 -2.33 6.76
C ASN A 107 32.14 -3.30 6.38
#